data_AF-A0A940SFH1-F1
#
_entry.id   AF-A0A940SFH1-F1
#
_cell.length_a   1.000
_cell.length_b   1.000
_cell.length_c   1.000
_cell.angle_alpha   90.00
_cell.angle_beta   90.00
_cell.angle_gamma   90.00
#
_symmetry.space_group_name_H-M   'P 1'
#
loop_
_entity.id
_entity.type
_entity.pdbx_description
1 polymer ?
#
loop_
_entity_poly.entity_id
_entity_poly.type
_entity_poly.pdbx_seq_one_letter_code
_entity_poly.pdbx_strand_id
1 'polypeptide(L)'
;MSSSSYRELERDVAHLKAVISLLELNRAYFAVRSPVNDPAYWKARLRIALNSTACDDAIAAQIEGLLGRLALLQADVDGDQGSDRRTRARASPRST
;
A
#
# COMPACT_ATOMS: atom_id res chain seq x y z
N MET A 1 1.48 -22.97 -19.98
CA MET A 1 0.82 -22.25 -18.87
C MET A 1 -0.65 -22.66 -18.86
N SER A 2 -1.18 -23.12 -17.73
CA SER A 2 -2.60 -23.46 -17.64
C SER A 2 -3.43 -22.19 -17.61
N SER A 3 -4.43 -22.07 -18.49
CA SER A 3 -5.35 -20.92 -18.58
C SER A 3 -6.03 -20.58 -17.24
N SER A 4 -6.14 -21.55 -16.32
CA SER A 4 -6.64 -21.34 -14.95
C SER A 4 -5.73 -20.45 -14.10
N SER A 5 -4.43 -20.76 -14.05
CA SER A 5 -3.48 -20.05 -13.18
C SER A 5 -3.28 -18.59 -13.60
N TYR A 6 -3.38 -18.32 -14.90
CA TYR A 6 -3.37 -16.95 -15.42
C TYR A 6 -4.60 -16.16 -14.99
N ARG A 7 -5.81 -16.73 -15.14
CA ARG A 7 -7.07 -16.09 -14.72
C ARG A 7 -7.16 -15.84 -13.22
N GLU A 8 -6.61 -16.76 -12.43
CA GLU A 8 -6.49 -16.59 -10.98
C GLU A 8 -5.60 -15.38 -10.65
N LEU A 9 -4.44 -15.27 -11.31
CA LEU A 9 -3.55 -14.13 -11.15
C LEU A 9 -4.18 -12.81 -11.60
N GLU A 10 -4.89 -12.80 -12.74
CA GLU A 10 -5.64 -11.61 -13.20
C GLU A 10 -6.66 -11.16 -12.16
N ARG A 11 -7.42 -12.11 -11.59
CA ARG A 11 -8.40 -11.82 -10.53
C ARG A 11 -7.72 -11.25 -9.29
N ASP A 12 -6.61 -11.84 -8.87
CA ASP A 12 -5.85 -11.38 -7.70
C ASP A 12 -5.33 -9.96 -7.91
N VAL A 13 -4.78 -9.64 -9.09
CA VAL A 13 -4.30 -8.30 -9.42
C VAL A 13 -5.45 -7.29 -9.49
N ALA A 14 -6.61 -7.67 -10.03
CA ALA A 14 -7.81 -6.82 -9.99
C ALA A 14 -8.25 -6.52 -8.55
N HIS A 15 -8.20 -7.52 -7.66
CA HIS A 15 -8.51 -7.34 -6.25
C HIS A 15 -7.50 -6.42 -5.55
N LEU A 16 -6.21 -6.61 -5.79
CA LEU A 16 -5.15 -5.76 -5.23
C LEU A 16 -5.30 -4.31 -5.70
N LYS A 17 -5.63 -4.09 -6.98
CA LYS A 17 -5.93 -2.76 -7.52
C LYS A 17 -7.11 -2.09 -6.82
N ALA A 18 -8.19 -2.83 -6.56
CA ALA A 18 -9.36 -2.30 -5.87
C ALA A 18 -9.03 -1.89 -4.43
N VAL A 19 -8.30 -2.74 -3.69
CA VAL A 19 -7.90 -2.43 -2.31
C VAL A 19 -6.97 -1.22 -2.24
N ILE A 20 -5.98 -1.12 -3.12
CA ILE A 20 -5.08 0.04 -3.16
C ILE A 20 -5.86 1.32 -3.45
N SER A 21 -6.82 1.27 -4.37
CA SER A 21 -7.67 2.43 -4.67
C SER A 21 -8.54 2.84 -3.48
N LEU A 22 -9.00 1.87 -2.68
CA LEU A 22 -9.68 2.16 -1.41
C LEU A 22 -8.73 2.80 -0.40
N LEU A 23 -7.50 2.32 -0.25
CA LEU A 23 -6.51 2.91 0.66
C LEU A 23 -6.17 4.36 0.27
N GLU A 24 -6.08 4.64 -1.03
CA GLU A 24 -5.85 5.99 -1.54
C GLU A 24 -6.98 6.95 -1.18
N LEU A 25 -8.23 6.48 -1.25
CA LEU A 25 -9.42 7.25 -0.88
C LEU A 25 -9.50 7.47 0.64
N ASN A 26 -9.08 6.46 1.41
CA ASN A 26 -9.33 6.35 2.83
C ASN A 26 -8.03 6.40 3.64
N ARG A 27 -7.22 7.47 3.43
CA ARG A 27 -5.93 7.68 4.12
C ARG A 27 -6.03 7.66 5.65
N ALA A 28 -7.17 8.04 6.21
CA ALA A 28 -7.40 8.00 7.66
C ALA A 28 -7.35 6.57 8.26
N TYR A 29 -7.52 5.52 7.45
CA TYR A 29 -7.49 4.13 7.92
C TYR A 29 -6.07 3.65 8.27
N PHE A 30 -5.02 4.35 7.81
CA PHE A 30 -3.64 4.07 8.23
C PHE A 30 -3.45 4.25 9.75
N ALA A 31 -4.30 5.03 10.43
CA ALA A 31 -4.24 5.19 11.88
C ALA A 31 -4.65 3.92 12.65
N VAL A 32 -5.48 3.06 12.04
CA VAL A 32 -5.92 1.81 12.67
C VAL A 32 -4.89 0.72 12.38
N ARG A 33 -4.23 0.22 13.44
CA ARG A 33 -3.30 -0.90 13.36
C ARG A 33 -4.01 -2.18 12.93
N SER A 34 -4.01 -2.43 11.63
CA SER A 34 -4.45 -3.68 11.02
C SER A 34 -3.56 -4.00 9.83
N PRO A 35 -3.21 -5.27 9.57
CA PRO A 35 -2.40 -5.65 8.41
C PRO A 35 -2.98 -5.15 7.08
N VAL A 36 -4.31 -5.07 6.97
CA VAL A 36 -4.99 -4.56 5.76
C VAL A 36 -4.85 -3.06 5.57
N ASN A 37 -4.44 -2.33 6.61
CA ASN A 37 -4.15 -0.91 6.54
C ASN A 37 -2.64 -0.66 6.40
N ASP A 38 -1.78 -1.68 6.48
CA ASP A 38 -0.33 -1.50 6.38
C ASP A 38 0.11 -1.54 4.89
N PRO A 39 0.72 -0.47 4.34
CA PRO A 39 1.28 -0.49 2.99
C PRO A 39 2.27 -1.64 2.76
N ALA A 40 3.04 -2.03 3.78
CA ALA A 40 4.03 -3.09 3.68
C ALA A 40 3.38 -4.47 3.42
N TYR A 41 2.20 -4.72 3.97
CA TYR A 41 1.43 -5.94 3.74
C TYR A 41 1.04 -6.08 2.26
N TRP A 42 0.50 -5.02 1.66
CA TRP A 42 0.10 -5.01 0.25
C TRP A 42 1.28 -5.09 -0.70
N LYS A 43 2.40 -4.43 -0.35
CA LYS A 43 3.67 -4.54 -1.08
C LYS A 43 4.18 -5.98 -1.13
N ALA A 44 4.08 -6.72 -0.03
CA ALA A 44 4.46 -8.14 -0.01
C ALA A 44 3.55 -8.98 -0.92
N ARG A 45 2.24 -8.74 -0.89
CA ARG A 45 1.28 -9.45 -1.77
C ARG A 45 1.54 -9.20 -3.26
N LEU A 46 1.82 -7.95 -3.64
CA LEU A 46 2.19 -7.60 -5.02
C LEU A 46 3.48 -8.28 -5.47
N ARG A 47 4.48 -8.39 -4.60
CA ARG A 47 5.73 -9.11 -4.90
C ARG A 47 5.52 -10.61 -5.09
N ILE A 48 4.63 -11.21 -4.32
CA ILE A 48 4.25 -12.62 -4.50
C ILE A 48 3.58 -12.81 -5.86
N ALA A 49 2.64 -11.92 -6.24
CA ALA A 49 1.99 -11.96 -7.55
C ALA A 49 2.99 -11.79 -8.71
N LEU A 50 3.98 -10.91 -8.56
CA LEU A 50 5.03 -10.68 -9.56
C LEU A 50 5.89 -11.93 -9.79
N ASN A 51 6.15 -12.69 -8.74
CA ASN A 51 6.95 -13.91 -8.79
C ASN A 51 6.16 -15.15 -9.24
N SER A 52 4.87 -14.99 -9.59
CA SER A 52 4.06 -16.09 -10.11
C SER A 52 4.60 -16.57 -11.46
N THR A 53 4.63 -17.89 -11.67
CA THR A 53 4.99 -18.50 -12.97
C THR A 53 3.97 -18.20 -14.07
N ALA A 54 2.80 -17.68 -13.69
CA ALA A 54 1.77 -17.21 -14.61
C ALA A 54 1.86 -15.70 -14.93
N CYS A 55 2.81 -14.97 -14.33
CA CYS A 55 3.00 -13.55 -14.55
C CYS A 55 3.61 -13.31 -15.93
N ASP A 56 2.90 -12.57 -16.79
CA ASP A 56 3.42 -12.06 -18.05
C ASP A 56 3.80 -10.58 -17.93
N ASP A 57 4.37 -10.01 -18.98
CA ASP A 57 4.83 -8.62 -18.98
C ASP A 57 3.68 -7.61 -18.75
N ALA A 58 2.46 -7.94 -19.20
CA ALA A 58 1.29 -7.07 -19.04
C ALA A 58 0.81 -7.03 -17.59
N ILE A 59 0.78 -8.18 -16.92
CA ILE A 59 0.48 -8.27 -15.48
C ILE A 59 1.60 -7.65 -14.66
N ALA A 60 2.86 -7.91 -15.02
CA ALA A 60 4.02 -7.33 -14.34
C ALA A 60 3.97 -5.79 -14.36
N ALA A 61 3.72 -5.18 -15.53
CA ALA A 61 3.58 -3.73 -15.65
C ALA A 61 2.44 -3.16 -14.78
N GLN A 62 1.32 -3.87 -14.68
CA GLN A 62 0.23 -3.48 -13.78
C GLN A 62 0.65 -3.55 -12.31
N ILE A 63 1.34 -4.62 -11.91
CA ILE A 63 1.84 -4.80 -10.54
C ILE A 63 2.86 -3.72 -10.19
N GLU A 64 3.78 -3.38 -11.10
CA GLU A 64 4.75 -2.30 -10.90
C GLU A 64 4.08 -0.93 -10.71
N GLY A 65 3.05 -0.63 -11.52
CA GLY A 65 2.25 0.57 -11.34
C GLY A 65 1.56 0.64 -9.97
N LEU A 66 1.05 -0.50 -9.48
CA LEU A 66 0.47 -0.60 -8.14
C LEU A 66 1.51 -0.43 -7.02
N LEU A 67 2.73 -0.96 -7.21
CA LEU A 67 3.85 -0.75 -6.28
C LEU A 67 4.24 0.73 -6.19
N GLY A 68 4.26 1.44 -7.33
CA GLY A 68 4.53 2.88 -7.37
C GLY A 68 3.48 3.69 -6.60
N ARG A 69 2.19 3.38 -6.80
CA ARG A 69 1.07 4.00 -6.07
C ARG A 69 1.17 3.79 -4.56
N LEU A 70 1.49 2.58 -4.12
CA LEU A 70 1.71 2.26 -2.71
C LEU A 70 2.90 3.01 -2.09
N ALA A 71 3.99 3.19 -2.85
CA ALA A 71 5.15 3.94 -2.38
C ALA A 71 4.81 5.42 -2.14
N LEU A 72 3.99 6.02 -3.02
CA LEU A 72 3.51 7.39 -2.84
C LEU A 72 2.62 7.55 -1.61
N LEU A 73 1.71 6.59 -1.38
CA LEU A 73 0.88 6.56 -0.17
C LEU A 73 1.71 6.47 1.11
N GLN A 74 2.73 5.62 1.11
CA GLN A 74 3.60 5.46 2.28
C GLN A 74 4.37 6.75 2.60
N ALA A 75 4.94 7.40 1.58
CA ALA A 75 5.66 8.67 1.76
C ALA A 75 4.77 9.80 2.31
N ASP A 76 3.51 9.84 1.89
CA ASP A 76 2.52 10.81 2.37
C ASP A 76 2.15 10.58 3.85
N VAL A 77 1.90 9.32 4.24
CA VAL A 77 1.60 8.94 5.64
C VAL A 77 2.78 9.23 6.58
N ASP A 78 4.01 8.95 6.14
CA ASP A 78 5.22 9.23 6.93
C ASP A 78 5.46 10.75 7.07
N GLY A 79 5.12 11.53 6.03
CA GLY A 79 5.22 13.00 6.03
C GLY A 79 4.24 13.68 6.98
N ASP A 80 3.00 13.20 7.06
CA ASP A 80 1.95 13.75 7.93
C ASP A 80 2.25 13.52 9.43
N GLN A 81 2.69 12.30 9.79
CA GLN A 81 3.10 11.97 11.17
C GLN A 81 4.30 12.79 11.67
N GLY A 82 5.16 13.28 10.77
CA GLY A 82 6.30 14.12 11.11
C GLY A 82 5.94 15.52 11.60
N SER A 83 4.79 16.06 11.16
CA SER A 83 4.34 17.41 11.53
C SER A 83 3.73 17.47 12.93
N ASP A 84 2.91 16.47 13.30
CA ASP A 84 2.23 16.44 14.60
C ASP A 84 3.20 16.33 15.79
N ARG A 85 4.36 15.69 15.59
CA ARG A 85 5.36 15.51 16.64
C ARG A 85 6.11 16.80 16.98
N ARG A 86 6.25 17.74 16.03
CA ARG A 86 6.94 19.03 16.25
C ARG A 86 6.09 20.04 17.02
N THR A 87 4.77 19.99 16.87
CA THR A 87 3.84 20.89 17.58
C THR A 87 3.70 20.52 19.05
N ARG A 88 3.79 19.23 19.40
CA ARG A 88 3.66 18.79 20.81
C ARG A 88 4.91 19.04 21.66
N ALA A 89 6.09 19.15 21.06
CA ALA A 89 7.34 19.42 21.78
C ALA A 89 7.52 20.89 22.20
N ARG A 90 6.62 21.79 21.77
CA ARG A 90 6.76 23.24 22.01
C ARG A 90 5.77 23.81 23.03
N ALA A 91 4.91 22.97 23.60
CA ALA A 91 3.92 23.34 24.61
C ALA A 91 4.26 22.73 25.98
N SER A 92 5.40 23.11 26.55
CA SER A 92 5.63 23.05 27.99
C SER A 92 6.01 24.44 28.47
N PRO A 93 5.04 25.29 28.85
CA PRO A 93 5.34 26.48 29.62
C PRO A 93 5.68 26.05 31.04
N ARG A 94 6.90 26.39 31.41
CA ARG A 94 7.47 26.40 32.75
C ARG A 94 6.57 27.21 33.70
N SER A 95 6.22 26.66 34.86
CA SER A 95 5.63 27.33 36.04
C SER A 95 5.56 26.27 37.15
N THR A 96 5.97 26.44 38.41
CA THR A 96 6.66 27.51 39.15
C THR A 96 7.37 26.81 40.31
#